data_AF-A0A4Z0YT79-F1
#
_entry.id   AF-A0A4Z0YT79-F1
#
_cell.length_a   1.000
_cell.length_b   1.000
_cell.length_c   1.000
_cell.angle_alpha   90.00
_cell.angle_beta   90.00
_cell.angle_gamma   90.00
#
_symmetry.space_group_name_H-M   'P 1'
#
loop_
_entity.id
_entity.type
_entity.pdbx_description
1 polymer ?
#
loop_
_entity_poly.entity_id
_entity_poly.type
_entity_poly.pdbx_seq_one_letter_code
_entity_poly.pdbx_strand_id
1 'polypeptide(L)'
;MAKTYRDISPEDFPQVWQRPSFEDFLACLKQLHIEPSIWCSGEPRKTLQENRENTARSRREVISYLGSIVSNALQWIKDDDQKEAIWEEASRCLSQRCGRAGMSEITRRWPFQNRQVPFELIVREPSITGDSLGHKTWGSSFLMAQLLDSLISGSLAHLLTPGRRESLKILELGSGTGLLGIAAAAMWQAEVVLSDLPNIMPNLDYNIEQNRAAVEQLGGNLSSGVLVWGSESGNDAKFSHGNRFNIILVADGVYDDNHPDLLPSAIREQLSDDSDSRAIVMVPIRDEATKRLIEQFRSSMGDSALPLAVFEEHILTGQDDWGDDDDESQAVECWWAIFGRQLA
;
A
#
# COMPACT_ATOMS: atom_id res chain seq x y z
N MET A 1 -7.81 39.77 -1.94
CA MET A 1 -7.86 38.58 -1.06
C MET A 1 -8.02 37.38 -1.97
N ALA A 2 -7.19 36.34 -1.83
CA ALA A 2 -7.39 35.11 -2.60
C ALA A 2 -8.75 34.52 -2.20
N LYS A 3 -9.62 34.20 -3.18
CA LYS A 3 -10.89 33.52 -2.91
C LYS A 3 -10.60 32.09 -2.46
N THR A 4 -11.17 31.69 -1.32
CA THR A 4 -11.09 30.32 -0.82
C THR A 4 -12.31 29.55 -1.33
N TYR A 5 -12.08 28.51 -2.13
CA TYR A 5 -13.12 27.70 -2.77
C TYR A 5 -13.37 26.36 -2.04
N ARG A 6 -12.55 26.01 -1.05
CA ARG A 6 -12.68 24.74 -0.29
C ARG A 6 -13.91 24.69 0.63
N ASP A 7 -14.37 25.84 1.09
CA ASP A 7 -15.40 25.95 2.13
C ASP A 7 -16.73 26.55 1.62
N ILE A 8 -16.89 26.65 0.30
CA ILE A 8 -18.10 27.20 -0.33
C ILE A 8 -18.82 26.12 -1.14
N SER A 9 -20.12 26.32 -1.36
CA SER A 9 -20.94 25.38 -2.13
C SER A 9 -20.40 25.25 -3.57
N PRO A 10 -20.45 24.06 -4.19
CA PRO A 10 -20.12 23.90 -5.61
C PRO A 10 -20.92 24.82 -6.55
N GLU A 11 -22.10 25.28 -6.12
CA GLU A 11 -22.91 26.27 -6.82
C GLU A 11 -22.21 27.65 -6.91
N ASP A 12 -21.37 27.99 -5.92
CA ASP A 12 -20.64 29.24 -5.81
C ASP A 12 -19.27 29.21 -6.55
N PHE A 13 -18.90 28.06 -7.12
CA PHE A 13 -17.71 27.97 -7.97
C PHE A 13 -17.88 28.80 -9.25
N PRO A 14 -16.78 29.19 -9.92
CA PRO A 14 -16.85 29.84 -11.23
C PRO A 14 -17.54 28.91 -12.23
N GLN A 15 -18.73 29.29 -12.70
CA GLN A 15 -19.51 28.42 -13.58
C GLN A 15 -19.15 28.67 -15.04
N VAL A 16 -19.14 27.61 -15.85
CA VAL A 16 -18.82 27.68 -17.29
C VAL A 16 -19.66 28.74 -18.02
N TRP A 17 -20.94 28.89 -17.69
CA TRP A 17 -21.82 29.89 -18.30
C TRP A 17 -21.49 31.35 -17.92
N GLN A 18 -20.75 31.58 -16.83
CA GLN A 18 -20.30 32.90 -16.41
C GLN A 18 -19.11 33.39 -17.23
N ARG A 19 -18.47 32.51 -18.02
CA ARG A 19 -17.25 32.80 -18.81
C ARG A 19 -16.14 33.46 -17.98
N PRO A 20 -15.75 32.88 -16.84
CA PRO A 20 -14.73 33.44 -15.97
C PRO A 20 -13.34 33.46 -16.61
N SER A 21 -12.43 34.22 -16.01
CA SER A 21 -11.04 34.30 -16.48
C SER A 21 -10.31 32.96 -16.28
N PHE A 22 -9.25 32.74 -17.07
CA PHE A 22 -8.35 31.60 -16.90
C PHE A 22 -7.80 31.51 -15.47
N GLU A 23 -7.37 32.64 -14.90
CA GLU A 23 -6.79 32.72 -13.56
C GLU A 23 -7.81 32.29 -12.48
N ASP A 24 -9.05 32.75 -12.57
CA ASP A 24 -10.11 32.39 -11.62
C ASP A 24 -10.46 30.90 -11.69
N PHE A 25 -10.54 30.35 -12.91
CA PHE A 25 -10.84 28.93 -13.13
C PHE A 25 -9.75 28.03 -12.57
N LEU A 26 -8.50 28.31 -12.93
CA LEU A 26 -7.35 27.52 -12.49
C LEU A 26 -7.15 27.64 -10.97
N ALA A 27 -7.37 28.82 -10.38
CA ALA A 27 -7.29 29.01 -8.94
C ALA A 27 -8.37 28.22 -8.17
N CYS A 28 -9.58 28.10 -8.73
CA CYS A 28 -10.63 27.26 -8.18
C CYS A 28 -10.24 25.77 -8.26
N LEU A 29 -9.87 25.28 -9.45
CA LEU A 29 -9.51 23.87 -9.67
C LEU A 29 -8.35 23.41 -8.76
N LYS A 30 -7.29 24.22 -8.65
CA LYS A 30 -6.16 23.94 -7.74
C LYS A 30 -6.57 23.75 -6.28
N GLN A 31 -7.64 24.41 -5.85
CA GLN A 31 -8.16 24.28 -4.49
C GLN A 31 -9.02 23.04 -4.29
N LEU A 32 -9.53 22.44 -5.39
CA LEU A 32 -10.31 21.20 -5.39
C LEU A 32 -9.44 19.94 -5.40
N HIS A 33 -8.10 20.07 -5.44
CA HIS A 33 -7.21 18.93 -5.28
C HIS A 33 -7.45 18.20 -3.95
N ILE A 34 -7.57 16.88 -4.03
CA ILE A 34 -7.61 15.98 -2.89
C ILE A 34 -6.26 15.27 -2.83
N GLU A 35 -5.61 15.32 -1.66
CA GLU A 35 -4.45 14.49 -1.40
C GLU A 35 -4.89 13.03 -1.25
N PRO A 36 -4.14 12.05 -1.80
CA PRO A 36 -4.44 10.64 -1.58
C PRO A 36 -4.58 10.34 -0.09
N SER A 37 -5.62 9.60 0.30
CA SER A 37 -5.83 9.28 1.70
C SER A 37 -4.68 8.44 2.25
N ILE A 38 -4.22 8.80 3.44
CA ILE A 38 -3.39 7.96 4.28
C ILE A 38 -4.34 7.39 5.34
N TRP A 39 -4.33 6.07 5.49
CA TRP A 39 -5.20 5.40 6.46
C TRP A 39 -4.72 5.73 7.87
N CYS A 40 -5.57 6.38 8.66
CA CYS A 40 -5.27 6.74 10.05
C CYS A 40 -6.24 6.03 10.99
N SER A 41 -5.71 5.27 11.94
CA SER A 41 -6.47 4.64 13.01
C SER A 41 -6.69 5.64 14.15
N GLY A 42 -7.88 6.25 14.26
CA GLY A 42 -8.16 7.09 15.43
C GLY A 42 -9.46 7.88 15.53
N GLU A 43 -10.27 8.07 14.48
CA GLU A 43 -11.43 8.97 14.58
C GLU A 43 -12.70 8.27 15.15
N PRO A 44 -13.43 8.92 16.09
CA PRO A 44 -14.67 8.37 16.66
C PRO A 44 -15.83 8.21 15.66
N ARG A 45 -16.43 7.01 15.64
CA ARG A 45 -17.46 6.54 14.68
C ARG A 45 -18.68 7.45 14.44
N LYS A 46 -19.15 8.22 15.45
CA LYS A 46 -20.37 9.05 15.32
C LYS A 46 -20.13 10.38 14.62
N THR A 47 -19.03 11.06 14.96
CA THR A 47 -18.65 12.35 14.35
C THR A 47 -18.23 12.17 12.89
N LEU A 48 -17.73 10.99 12.56
CA LEU A 48 -17.44 10.55 11.19
C LEU A 48 -18.70 10.49 10.31
N GLN A 49 -19.82 9.95 10.80
CA GLN A 49 -21.00 9.68 9.95
C GLN A 49 -21.71 10.95 9.46
N GLU A 50 -21.95 11.91 10.34
CA GLU A 50 -22.60 13.20 9.98
C GLU A 50 -21.69 14.10 9.13
N ASN A 51 -20.37 14.05 9.34
CA ASN A 51 -19.39 14.71 8.47
C ASN A 51 -19.30 14.02 7.10
N ARG A 52 -19.46 12.70 7.03
CA ARG A 52 -19.36 11.89 5.80
C ARG A 52 -20.53 12.08 4.85
N GLU A 53 -21.77 12.16 5.33
CA GLU A 53 -22.95 12.41 4.47
C GLU A 53 -22.89 13.78 3.78
N ASN A 54 -22.51 14.83 4.53
CA ASN A 54 -22.29 16.17 3.99
C ASN A 54 -21.11 16.19 2.99
N THR A 55 -20.04 15.43 3.28
CA THR A 55 -18.90 15.27 2.38
C THR A 55 -19.27 14.50 1.11
N ALA A 56 -20.09 13.46 1.20
CA ALA A 56 -20.50 12.64 0.06
C ALA A 56 -21.41 13.40 -0.92
N ARG A 57 -22.34 14.21 -0.39
CA ARG A 57 -23.17 15.09 -1.21
C ARG A 57 -22.33 16.13 -1.94
N SER A 58 -21.46 16.82 -1.22
CA SER A 58 -20.49 17.77 -1.80
C SER A 58 -19.59 17.09 -2.84
N ARG A 59 -19.13 15.87 -2.59
CA ARG A 59 -18.32 15.08 -3.53
C ARG A 59 -19.04 14.85 -4.87
N ARG A 60 -20.31 14.45 -4.87
CA ARG A 60 -21.08 14.24 -6.11
C ARG A 60 -21.29 15.55 -6.88
N GLU A 61 -21.60 16.63 -6.18
CA GLU A 61 -21.79 17.95 -6.77
C GLU A 61 -20.48 18.45 -7.42
N VAL A 62 -19.33 18.25 -6.76
CA VAL A 62 -18.00 18.56 -7.31
C VAL A 62 -17.67 17.69 -8.52
N ILE A 63 -17.96 16.37 -8.49
CA ILE A 63 -17.76 15.48 -9.66
C ILE A 63 -18.57 15.98 -10.86
N SER A 64 -19.83 16.34 -10.65
CA SER A 64 -20.71 16.89 -11.70
C SER A 64 -20.14 18.20 -12.28
N TYR A 65 -19.70 19.09 -11.40
CA TYR A 65 -19.04 20.35 -11.79
C TYR A 65 -17.80 20.10 -12.65
N LEU A 66 -16.88 19.24 -12.21
CA LEU A 66 -15.67 18.89 -12.96
C LEU A 66 -15.98 18.24 -14.30
N GLY A 67 -16.96 17.32 -14.35
CA GLY A 67 -17.44 16.71 -15.59
C GLY A 67 -18.00 17.74 -16.59
N SER A 68 -18.67 18.78 -16.10
CA SER A 68 -19.17 19.88 -16.94
C SER A 68 -18.04 20.70 -17.57
N ILE A 69 -16.89 20.82 -16.89
CA ILE A 69 -15.71 21.53 -17.40
C ILE A 69 -15.00 20.71 -18.47
N VAL A 70 -14.72 19.43 -18.17
CA VAL A 70 -14.01 18.51 -19.09
C VAL A 70 -14.79 18.33 -20.40
N SER A 71 -16.13 18.40 -20.35
CA SER A 71 -17.00 18.29 -21.53
C SER A 71 -17.22 19.61 -22.29
N ASN A 72 -16.73 20.76 -21.78
CA ASN A 72 -16.94 22.06 -22.43
C ASN A 72 -15.75 22.48 -23.29
N ALA A 73 -16.03 23.10 -24.46
CA ALA A 73 -15.01 23.58 -25.39
C ALA A 73 -14.29 24.88 -24.95
N LEU A 74 -14.71 25.52 -23.86
CA LEU A 74 -14.14 26.75 -23.29
C LEU A 74 -13.96 27.88 -24.32
N GLN A 75 -14.94 28.08 -25.20
CA GLN A 75 -14.83 28.97 -26.38
C GLN A 75 -14.50 30.45 -26.09
N TRP A 76 -14.68 30.91 -24.84
CA TRP A 76 -14.36 32.28 -24.46
C TRP A 76 -12.87 32.48 -24.13
N ILE A 77 -12.14 31.40 -23.87
CA ILE A 77 -10.68 31.39 -23.71
C ILE A 77 -10.09 31.22 -25.11
N LYS A 78 -9.20 32.14 -25.53
CA LYS A 78 -8.64 32.13 -26.89
C LYS A 78 -7.33 31.37 -27.00
N ASP A 79 -6.58 31.35 -25.91
CA ASP A 79 -5.29 30.67 -25.82
C ASP A 79 -5.53 29.17 -25.60
N ASP A 80 -5.00 28.34 -26.49
CA ASP A 80 -5.20 26.90 -26.45
C ASP A 80 -4.39 26.24 -25.31
N ASP A 81 -3.22 26.78 -24.96
CA ASP A 81 -2.42 26.29 -23.83
C ASP A 81 -3.16 26.50 -22.50
N GLN A 82 -3.90 27.61 -22.39
CA GLN A 82 -4.75 27.90 -21.23
C GLN A 82 -5.94 26.94 -21.11
N LYS A 83 -6.52 26.52 -22.24
CA LYS A 83 -7.60 25.52 -22.24
C LYS A 83 -7.07 24.17 -21.81
N GLU A 84 -5.93 23.76 -22.36
CA GLU A 84 -5.28 22.50 -22.03
C GLU A 84 -4.96 22.41 -20.53
N ALA A 85 -4.38 23.47 -19.95
CA ALA A 85 -4.13 23.54 -18.52
C ALA A 85 -5.40 23.42 -17.66
N ILE A 86 -6.52 24.01 -18.09
CA ILE A 86 -7.81 23.87 -17.38
C ILE A 86 -8.35 22.45 -17.48
N TRP A 87 -8.34 21.85 -18.69
CA TRP A 87 -8.84 20.49 -18.88
C TRP A 87 -7.99 19.46 -18.13
N GLU A 88 -6.67 19.63 -18.14
CA GLU A 88 -5.75 18.77 -17.41
C GLU A 88 -6.01 18.84 -15.90
N GLU A 89 -6.14 20.06 -15.35
CA GLU A 89 -6.39 20.25 -13.92
C GLU A 89 -7.78 19.72 -13.51
N ALA A 90 -8.81 19.97 -14.32
CA ALA A 90 -10.16 19.46 -14.07
C ALA A 90 -10.22 17.92 -14.15
N SER A 91 -9.55 17.32 -15.13
CA SER A 91 -9.45 15.87 -15.28
C SER A 91 -8.68 15.23 -14.12
N ARG A 92 -7.62 15.88 -13.64
CA ARG A 92 -6.87 15.49 -12.44
C ARG A 92 -7.74 15.53 -11.19
N CYS A 93 -8.47 16.61 -10.97
CA CYS A 93 -9.42 16.72 -9.85
C CYS A 93 -10.51 15.64 -9.89
N LEU A 94 -10.96 15.32 -11.11
CA LEU A 94 -12.01 14.33 -11.35
C LEU A 94 -11.49 12.91 -11.07
N SER A 95 -10.32 12.55 -11.60
CA SER A 95 -9.72 11.22 -11.39
C SER A 95 -9.43 10.95 -9.91
N GLN A 96 -8.99 11.96 -9.14
CA GLN A 96 -8.85 11.90 -7.68
C GLN A 96 -10.14 11.54 -6.93
N ARG A 97 -11.29 11.53 -7.60
CA ARG A 97 -12.61 11.23 -7.01
C ARG A 97 -13.27 9.98 -7.61
N CYS A 98 -12.61 9.28 -8.54
CA CYS A 98 -13.14 8.10 -9.24
C CYS A 98 -12.72 6.75 -8.61
N GLY A 99 -12.31 6.75 -7.33
CA GLY A 99 -11.75 5.56 -6.68
C GLY A 99 -10.37 5.16 -7.26
N ARG A 100 -9.69 4.21 -6.62
CA ARG A 100 -8.29 3.90 -6.98
C ARG A 100 -8.12 3.34 -8.40
N ALA A 101 -9.10 2.59 -8.90
CA ALA A 101 -9.09 2.04 -10.26
C ALA A 101 -9.25 3.12 -11.35
N GLY A 102 -9.91 4.23 -11.05
CA GLY A 102 -10.05 5.38 -11.95
C GLY A 102 -8.98 6.46 -11.79
N MET A 103 -8.10 6.33 -10.79
CA MET A 103 -7.02 7.28 -10.53
C MET A 103 -5.81 7.06 -11.45
N SER A 104 -5.19 8.17 -11.86
CA SER A 104 -3.87 8.18 -12.48
C SER A 104 -2.78 7.76 -11.48
N GLU A 105 -1.51 7.80 -11.89
CA GLU A 105 -0.39 7.66 -10.96
C GLU A 105 -0.57 8.61 -9.76
N ILE A 106 -0.31 8.08 -8.56
CA ILE A 106 -0.31 8.85 -7.31
C ILE A 106 0.99 8.60 -6.55
N THR A 107 1.39 9.56 -5.74
CA THR A 107 2.47 9.39 -4.75
C THR A 107 1.90 9.66 -3.38
N ARG A 108 2.06 8.71 -2.46
CA ARG A 108 1.62 8.81 -1.06
C ARG A 108 2.82 9.01 -0.15
N ARG A 109 2.58 9.72 0.95
CA ARG A 109 3.53 9.93 2.03
C ARG A 109 3.02 9.18 3.26
N TRP A 110 3.81 8.27 3.80
CA TRP A 110 3.41 7.42 4.92
C TRP A 110 4.18 7.83 6.17
N PRO A 111 3.53 8.56 7.11
CA PRO A 111 4.19 9.08 8.29
C PRO A 111 4.30 8.00 9.39
N PHE A 112 5.51 7.80 9.90
CA PHE A 112 5.80 6.92 11.04
C PHE A 112 6.20 7.78 12.26
N GLN A 113 5.22 8.51 12.82
CA GLN A 113 5.45 9.59 13.80
C GLN A 113 5.54 9.15 15.27
N ASN A 114 4.84 8.08 15.66
CA ASN A 114 4.76 7.65 17.06
C ASN A 114 5.99 6.82 17.49
N ARG A 115 7.19 7.37 17.30
CA ARG A 115 8.47 6.65 17.46
C ARG A 115 9.56 7.53 18.08
N GLN A 116 10.64 6.90 18.56
CA GLN A 116 11.81 7.63 19.04
C GLN A 116 12.46 8.47 17.94
N VAL A 117 12.56 7.93 16.72
CA VAL A 117 13.02 8.65 15.54
C VAL A 117 11.92 8.58 14.48
N PRO A 118 11.11 9.65 14.34
CA PRO A 118 10.10 9.73 13.29
C PRO A 118 10.71 9.76 11.90
N PHE A 119 10.04 9.15 10.94
CA PHE A 119 10.38 9.24 9.52
C PHE A 119 9.11 9.18 8.66
N GLU A 120 9.27 9.44 7.36
CA GLU A 120 8.21 9.38 6.37
C GLU A 120 8.71 8.55 5.19
N LEU A 121 7.86 7.70 4.64
CA LEU A 121 8.13 7.00 3.39
C LEU A 121 7.34 7.60 2.25
N ILE A 122 7.99 7.76 1.09
CA ILE A 122 7.37 8.28 -0.13
C ILE A 122 7.20 7.13 -1.11
N VAL A 123 5.96 6.76 -1.40
CA VAL A 123 5.63 5.58 -2.21
C VAL A 123 4.83 6.02 -3.43
N ARG A 124 5.35 5.73 -4.63
CA ARG A 124 4.65 5.89 -5.90
C ARG A 124 3.82 4.66 -6.21
N GLU A 125 2.58 4.92 -6.62
CA GLU A 125 1.64 3.92 -7.09
C GLU A 125 1.20 4.27 -8.52
N PRO A 126 1.68 3.53 -9.54
CA PRO A 126 1.24 3.69 -10.92
C PRO A 126 -0.28 3.49 -11.08
N SER A 127 -0.82 3.89 -12.22
CA SER A 127 -2.21 3.58 -12.57
C SER A 127 -2.44 2.06 -12.59
N ILE A 128 -3.62 1.64 -12.12
CA ILE A 128 -4.02 0.23 -12.18
C ILE A 128 -4.54 -0.02 -13.58
N THR A 129 -3.74 -0.69 -14.42
CA THR A 129 -4.13 -1.08 -15.78
C THR A 129 -4.12 -2.60 -15.90
N GLY A 130 -5.25 -3.20 -16.28
CA GLY A 130 -5.38 -4.66 -16.39
C GLY A 130 -5.05 -5.37 -15.06
N ASP A 131 -4.19 -6.39 -15.12
CA ASP A 131 -3.84 -7.26 -13.99
C ASP A 131 -2.74 -6.67 -13.07
N SER A 132 -2.52 -5.35 -13.10
CA SER A 132 -1.41 -4.70 -12.36
C SER A 132 -1.72 -4.42 -10.88
N LEU A 133 -2.27 -5.41 -10.15
CA LEU A 133 -2.66 -5.26 -8.74
C LEU A 133 -1.45 -4.95 -7.83
N GLY A 134 -0.25 -5.37 -8.21
CA GLY A 134 1.00 -5.08 -7.48
C GLY A 134 1.45 -3.62 -7.53
N HIS A 135 0.85 -2.77 -8.38
CA HIS A 135 1.15 -1.33 -8.43
C HIS A 135 0.42 -0.51 -7.35
N LYS A 136 -0.50 -1.14 -6.63
CA LYS A 136 -1.29 -0.52 -5.57
C LYS A 136 -0.71 -0.87 -4.20
N THR A 137 -0.64 0.12 -3.30
CA THR A 137 -0.43 -0.18 -1.88
C THR A 137 -1.75 -0.67 -1.29
N TRP A 138 -1.72 -1.80 -0.61
CA TRP A 138 -2.88 -2.41 0.05
C TRP A 138 -2.89 -2.11 1.55
N GLY A 139 -4.09 -2.05 2.14
CA GLY A 139 -4.28 -1.74 3.57
C GLY A 139 -3.51 -2.67 4.49
N SER A 140 -3.44 -3.95 4.13
CA SER A 140 -2.66 -5.00 4.80
C SER A 140 -1.16 -4.65 4.92
N SER A 141 -0.54 -4.11 3.86
CA SER A 141 0.87 -3.70 3.88
C SER A 141 1.13 -2.60 4.90
N PHE A 142 0.28 -1.56 4.93
CA PHE A 142 0.42 -0.48 5.90
C PHE A 142 0.05 -0.93 7.31
N LEU A 143 -1.02 -1.71 7.49
CA LEU A 143 -1.43 -2.25 8.78
C LEU A 143 -0.31 -3.11 9.39
N MET A 144 0.32 -3.97 8.59
CA MET A 144 1.46 -4.75 9.02
C MET A 144 2.68 -3.87 9.33
N ALA A 145 2.93 -2.82 8.56
CA ALA A 145 3.99 -1.85 8.86
C ALA A 145 3.80 -1.16 10.22
N GLN A 146 2.55 -0.92 10.63
CA GLN A 146 2.23 -0.39 11.96
C GLN A 146 2.50 -1.40 13.11
N LEU A 147 2.49 -2.70 12.83
CA LEU A 147 2.78 -3.76 13.82
C LEU A 147 4.27 -4.03 14.03
N LEU A 148 5.12 -3.58 13.12
CA LEU A 148 6.54 -3.93 13.13
C LEU A 148 7.24 -3.55 14.45
N ASP A 149 6.79 -2.51 15.19
CA ASP A 149 7.32 -2.17 16.52
C ASP A 149 6.91 -3.15 17.62
N SER A 150 5.64 -3.56 17.62
CA SER A 150 5.15 -4.55 18.60
C SER A 150 5.81 -5.90 18.38
N LEU A 151 6.16 -6.25 17.13
CA LEU A 151 6.89 -7.48 16.83
C LEU A 151 8.30 -7.48 17.43
N ILE A 152 9.03 -6.35 17.40
CA ILE A 152 10.36 -6.23 18.03
C ILE A 152 10.28 -6.45 19.54
N SER A 153 9.28 -5.87 20.20
CA SER A 153 9.14 -5.94 21.65
C SER A 153 8.46 -7.23 22.14
N GLY A 154 7.86 -7.99 21.23
CA GLY A 154 7.12 -9.22 21.50
C GLY A 154 7.74 -10.41 20.77
N SER A 155 7.01 -10.94 19.81
CA SER A 155 7.25 -12.28 19.24
C SER A 155 8.54 -12.42 18.43
N LEU A 156 9.17 -11.32 18.01
CA LEU A 156 10.48 -11.32 17.35
C LEU A 156 11.62 -10.78 18.23
N ALA A 157 11.38 -10.53 19.53
CA ALA A 157 12.38 -9.96 20.43
C ALA A 157 13.67 -10.79 20.53
N HIS A 158 13.57 -12.11 20.34
CA HIS A 158 14.71 -13.04 20.35
C HIS A 158 15.60 -12.93 19.09
N LEU A 159 15.04 -12.49 17.96
CA LEU A 159 15.76 -12.26 16.71
C LEU A 159 16.33 -10.84 16.63
N LEU A 160 15.53 -9.83 17.01
CA LEU A 160 15.81 -8.41 16.78
C LEU A 160 16.60 -7.74 17.93
N THR A 161 17.49 -8.49 18.58
CA THR A 161 18.38 -7.95 19.62
C THR A 161 19.54 -7.15 19.01
N PRO A 162 20.07 -6.14 19.74
CA PRO A 162 21.29 -5.45 19.32
C PRO A 162 22.45 -6.45 19.12
N GLY A 163 23.13 -6.39 17.98
CA GLY A 163 24.20 -7.31 17.59
C GLY A 163 23.73 -8.49 16.74
N ARG A 164 22.48 -8.94 16.87
CA ARG A 164 21.89 -9.98 16.01
C ARG A 164 21.20 -9.38 14.80
N ARG A 165 20.45 -8.29 14.98
CA ARG A 165 19.67 -7.62 13.93
C ARG A 165 20.51 -7.18 12.73
N GLU A 166 21.76 -6.78 12.94
CA GLU A 166 22.68 -6.35 11.89
C GLU A 166 23.13 -7.51 10.99
N SER A 167 22.95 -8.75 11.44
CA SER A 167 23.24 -9.99 10.69
C SER A 167 21.99 -10.66 10.12
N LEU A 168 20.80 -10.18 10.48
CA LEU A 168 19.55 -10.76 10.00
C LEU A 168 19.37 -10.46 8.52
N LYS A 169 18.98 -11.50 7.78
CA LYS A 169 18.52 -11.36 6.40
C LYS A 169 17.02 -11.45 6.38
N ILE A 170 16.39 -10.41 5.87
CA ILE A 170 14.93 -10.29 5.81
C ILE A 170 14.51 -10.26 4.35
N LEU A 171 13.47 -11.01 4.02
CA LEU A 171 12.86 -11.03 2.70
C LEU A 171 11.41 -10.60 2.80
N GLU A 172 10.97 -9.72 1.92
CA GLU A 172 9.55 -9.52 1.64
C GLU A 172 9.18 -10.23 0.33
N LEU A 173 8.18 -11.11 0.39
CA LEU A 173 7.61 -11.78 -0.78
C LEU A 173 6.38 -11.03 -1.26
N GLY A 174 6.31 -10.69 -2.55
CA GLY A 174 5.17 -9.96 -3.11
C GLY A 174 5.12 -8.52 -2.59
N SER A 175 6.25 -7.82 -2.65
CA SER A 175 6.40 -6.48 -2.08
C SER A 175 5.45 -5.42 -2.67
N GLY A 176 4.97 -5.60 -3.90
CA GLY A 176 4.15 -4.63 -4.61
C GLY A 176 4.85 -3.27 -4.71
N THR A 177 4.34 -2.29 -3.96
CA THR A 177 4.95 -0.95 -3.88
C THR A 177 6.15 -0.87 -2.94
N GLY A 178 6.36 -1.88 -2.09
CA GLY A 178 7.47 -2.01 -1.16
C GLY A 178 7.30 -1.35 0.20
N LEU A 179 6.09 -0.85 0.52
CA LEU A 179 5.86 -0.09 1.75
C LEU A 179 6.29 -0.84 3.01
N LEU A 180 5.88 -2.09 3.17
CA LEU A 180 6.16 -2.90 4.36
C LEU A 180 7.65 -3.23 4.46
N GLY A 181 8.31 -3.71 3.40
CA GLY A 181 9.75 -4.01 3.41
C GLY A 181 10.62 -2.77 3.67
N ILE A 182 10.29 -1.62 3.06
CA ILE A 182 11.01 -0.36 3.29
C ILE A 182 10.83 0.10 4.75
N ALA A 183 9.62 0.02 5.29
CA ALA A 183 9.37 0.31 6.70
C ALA A 183 10.14 -0.63 7.62
N ALA A 184 10.16 -1.94 7.33
CA ALA A 184 10.91 -2.93 8.10
C ALA A 184 12.40 -2.60 8.14
N ALA A 185 13.01 -2.24 7.01
CA ALA A 185 14.44 -1.86 6.96
C ALA A 185 14.74 -0.64 7.84
N ALA A 186 13.91 0.40 7.72
CA ALA A 186 14.04 1.63 8.51
C ALA A 186 13.88 1.37 10.02
N MET A 187 12.87 0.59 10.39
CA MET A 187 12.47 0.37 11.78
C MET A 187 13.37 -0.64 12.49
N TRP A 188 13.73 -1.71 11.81
CA TRP A 188 14.53 -2.80 12.38
C TRP A 188 16.03 -2.57 12.21
N GLN A 189 16.42 -1.57 11.42
CA GLN A 189 17.83 -1.22 11.18
C GLN A 189 18.59 -2.43 10.63
N ALA A 190 17.96 -3.09 9.65
CA ALA A 190 18.37 -4.38 9.12
C ALA A 190 18.39 -4.36 7.58
N GLU A 191 19.04 -5.36 6.99
CA GLU A 191 19.01 -5.59 5.54
C GLU A 191 17.70 -6.28 5.16
N VAL A 192 16.93 -5.62 4.29
CA VAL A 192 15.69 -6.16 3.72
C VAL A 192 15.84 -6.29 2.21
N VAL A 193 15.57 -7.49 1.72
CA VAL A 193 15.43 -7.79 0.29
C VAL A 193 13.95 -7.77 -0.05
N LEU A 194 13.56 -6.92 -1.00
CA LEU A 194 12.19 -6.82 -1.50
C LEU A 194 12.07 -7.61 -2.80
N SER A 195 11.00 -8.39 -2.97
CA SER A 195 10.87 -9.25 -4.14
C SER A 195 9.46 -9.28 -4.71
N ASP A 196 9.39 -9.29 -6.03
CA ASP A 196 8.14 -9.36 -6.77
C ASP A 196 8.36 -9.89 -8.20
N LEU A 197 7.28 -9.90 -8.99
CA LEU A 197 7.25 -10.26 -10.40
C LEU A 197 8.00 -9.23 -11.27
N PRO A 198 8.55 -9.65 -12.43
CA PRO A 198 9.33 -8.77 -13.32
C PRO A 198 8.65 -7.46 -13.70
N ASN A 199 7.33 -7.45 -13.87
CA ASN A 199 6.55 -6.27 -14.24
C ASN A 199 6.37 -5.27 -13.09
N ILE A 200 6.50 -5.69 -11.84
CA ILE A 200 6.37 -4.85 -10.64
C ILE A 200 7.72 -4.21 -10.25
N MET A 201 8.83 -4.91 -10.55
CA MET A 201 10.19 -4.47 -10.20
C MET A 201 10.52 -3.02 -10.57
N PRO A 202 10.19 -2.48 -11.77
CA PRO A 202 10.55 -1.11 -12.11
C PRO A 202 9.95 -0.06 -11.16
N ASN A 203 8.74 -0.30 -10.64
CA ASN A 203 8.13 0.60 -9.66
C ASN A 203 8.69 0.37 -8.25
N LEU A 204 8.90 -0.89 -7.88
CA LEU A 204 9.51 -1.26 -6.59
C LEU A 204 10.92 -0.66 -6.44
N ASP A 205 11.76 -0.77 -7.47
CA ASP A 205 13.12 -0.21 -7.49
C ASP A 205 13.11 1.31 -7.38
N TYR A 206 12.16 1.97 -8.05
CA TYR A 206 11.97 3.40 -7.90
C TYR A 206 11.62 3.77 -6.46
N ASN A 207 10.66 3.09 -5.84
CA ASN A 207 10.26 3.36 -4.46
C ASN A 207 11.39 3.08 -3.46
N ILE A 208 12.17 2.04 -3.68
CA ILE A 208 13.37 1.76 -2.88
C ILE A 208 14.35 2.94 -2.98
N GLU A 209 14.66 3.40 -4.19
CA GLU A 209 15.62 4.48 -4.39
C GLU A 209 15.12 5.81 -3.81
N GLN A 210 13.83 6.11 -3.93
CA GLN A 210 13.23 7.30 -3.31
C GLN A 210 13.41 7.34 -1.79
N ASN A 211 13.50 6.18 -1.12
CA ASN A 211 13.57 6.08 0.33
C ASN A 211 14.96 5.67 0.85
N ARG A 212 15.90 5.30 -0.03
CA ARG A 212 17.21 4.73 0.33
C ARG A 212 17.97 5.58 1.35
N ALA A 213 18.11 6.87 1.07
CA ALA A 213 18.86 7.77 1.94
C ALA A 213 18.25 7.88 3.36
N ALA A 214 16.92 7.90 3.46
CA ALA A 214 16.23 7.95 4.74
C ALA A 214 16.41 6.63 5.53
N VAL A 215 16.34 5.49 4.84
CA VAL A 215 16.56 4.17 5.47
C VAL A 215 18.00 3.99 5.92
N GLU A 216 18.98 4.37 5.10
CA GLU A 216 20.40 4.29 5.44
C GLU A 216 20.76 5.21 6.62
N GLN A 217 20.16 6.40 6.71
CA GLN A 217 20.32 7.29 7.85
C GLN A 217 19.81 6.68 9.17
N LEU A 218 18.80 5.81 9.09
CA LEU A 218 18.25 5.06 10.24
C LEU A 218 19.04 3.76 10.52
N GLY A 219 19.99 3.39 9.67
CA GLY A 219 20.82 2.19 9.82
C GLY A 219 20.25 0.94 9.15
N GLY A 220 19.23 1.07 8.31
CA GLY A 220 18.72 -0.03 7.48
C GLY A 220 19.45 -0.15 6.14
N ASN A 221 19.19 -1.24 5.43
CA ASN A 221 19.66 -1.42 4.05
C ASN A 221 18.55 -2.06 3.19
N LEU A 222 18.50 -1.66 1.91
CA LEU A 222 17.52 -2.14 0.95
C LEU A 222 18.20 -2.69 -0.30
N SER A 223 17.78 -3.88 -0.71
CA SER A 223 17.97 -4.37 -2.07
C SER A 223 16.70 -5.01 -2.59
N SER A 224 16.64 -5.27 -3.89
CA SER A 224 15.50 -5.88 -4.55
C SER A 224 15.94 -7.02 -5.47
N GLY A 225 15.00 -7.88 -5.88
CA GLY A 225 15.23 -8.85 -6.93
C GLY A 225 13.95 -9.53 -7.39
N VAL A 226 13.96 -10.03 -8.62
CA VAL A 226 12.84 -10.82 -9.17
C VAL A 226 12.74 -12.15 -8.44
N LEU A 227 11.55 -12.46 -7.93
CA LEU A 227 11.23 -13.79 -7.39
C LEU A 227 9.80 -14.19 -7.79
N VAL A 228 9.70 -15.09 -8.75
CA VAL A 228 8.44 -15.70 -9.21
C VAL A 228 8.26 -17.01 -8.46
N TRP A 229 7.21 -17.09 -7.63
CA TRP A 229 6.92 -18.27 -6.83
C TRP A 229 6.62 -19.48 -7.72
N GLY A 230 7.21 -20.64 -7.37
CA GLY A 230 7.06 -21.88 -8.14
C GLY A 230 7.77 -21.92 -9.49
N SER A 231 8.56 -20.88 -9.85
CA SER A 231 9.37 -20.89 -11.06
C SER A 231 10.82 -21.27 -10.78
N GLU A 232 11.38 -22.18 -11.59
CA GLU A 232 12.82 -22.52 -11.56
C GLU A 232 13.68 -21.55 -12.38
N SER A 233 13.06 -20.62 -13.13
CA SER A 233 13.75 -19.72 -14.04
C SER A 233 13.26 -18.28 -13.94
N GLY A 234 14.10 -17.32 -14.35
CA GLY A 234 13.78 -15.90 -14.31
C GLY A 234 13.95 -15.23 -12.94
N ASN A 235 14.26 -16.01 -11.89
CA ASN A 235 14.56 -15.49 -10.56
C ASN A 235 15.99 -14.92 -10.49
N ASP A 236 16.16 -13.88 -9.68
CA ASP A 236 17.47 -13.29 -9.41
C ASP A 236 18.40 -14.31 -8.71
N ALA A 237 19.69 -14.27 -9.04
CA ALA A 237 20.72 -15.16 -8.50
C ALA A 237 20.79 -15.17 -6.96
N LYS A 238 20.35 -14.09 -6.30
CA LYS A 238 20.30 -14.01 -4.84
C LYS A 238 19.35 -15.01 -4.20
N PHE A 239 18.31 -15.43 -4.91
CA PHE A 239 17.31 -16.41 -4.46
C PHE A 239 17.63 -17.85 -4.89
N SER A 240 18.69 -18.07 -5.68
CA SER A 240 19.09 -19.40 -6.15
C SER A 240 19.63 -20.31 -5.04
N HIS A 241 20.02 -19.72 -3.91
CA HIS A 241 20.46 -20.45 -2.73
C HIS A 241 19.35 -20.35 -1.69
N GLY A 242 18.63 -21.44 -1.44
CA GLY A 242 17.54 -21.47 -0.47
C GLY A 242 17.98 -21.35 0.98
N ASN A 243 17.02 -21.24 1.89
CA ASN A 243 17.16 -21.25 3.35
C ASN A 243 18.10 -20.15 3.90
N ARG A 244 17.95 -18.90 3.44
CA ARG A 244 18.87 -17.80 3.78
C ARG A 244 18.29 -16.70 4.64
N PHE A 245 16.96 -16.58 4.67
CA PHE A 245 16.30 -15.46 5.33
C PHE A 245 15.80 -15.87 6.71
N ASN A 246 16.20 -15.12 7.73
CA ASN A 246 15.77 -15.35 9.10
C ASN A 246 14.32 -14.93 9.31
N ILE A 247 13.90 -13.88 8.58
CA ILE A 247 12.54 -13.35 8.63
C ILE A 247 12.02 -13.26 7.20
N ILE A 248 10.81 -13.78 6.98
CA ILE A 248 10.04 -13.53 5.76
C ILE A 248 8.80 -12.72 6.12
N LEU A 249 8.56 -11.65 5.37
CA LEU A 249 7.37 -10.79 5.47
C LEU A 249 6.51 -10.99 4.23
N VAL A 250 5.20 -11.08 4.43
CA VAL A 250 4.22 -11.17 3.34
C VAL A 250 2.98 -10.38 3.72
N ALA A 251 2.61 -9.40 2.92
CA ALA A 251 1.33 -8.70 3.04
C ALA A 251 0.53 -8.89 1.76
N ASP A 252 -0.72 -9.36 1.90
CA ASP A 252 -1.64 -9.58 0.78
C ASP A 252 -1.16 -10.62 -0.25
N GLY A 253 -0.43 -11.65 0.20
CA GLY A 253 0.12 -12.69 -0.68
C GLY A 253 -0.89 -13.76 -1.13
N VAL A 254 -2.11 -13.79 -0.60
CA VAL A 254 -3.09 -14.89 -0.78
C VAL A 254 -4.43 -14.34 -1.26
N TYR A 255 -4.62 -14.30 -2.58
CA TYR A 255 -5.85 -13.80 -3.22
C TYR A 255 -6.25 -14.56 -4.49
N ASP A 256 -5.39 -15.47 -4.98
CA ASP A 256 -5.63 -16.32 -6.14
C ASP A 256 -5.62 -17.79 -5.72
N ASP A 257 -6.35 -18.65 -6.44
CA ASP A 257 -6.51 -20.08 -6.14
C ASP A 257 -5.17 -20.85 -6.14
N ASN A 258 -4.12 -20.34 -6.80
CA ASN A 258 -2.80 -20.97 -6.80
C ASN A 258 -1.93 -20.56 -5.60
N HIS A 259 -2.24 -19.43 -4.95
CA HIS A 259 -1.40 -18.87 -3.89
C HIS A 259 -1.32 -19.73 -2.61
N PRO A 260 -2.37 -20.45 -2.19
CA PRO A 260 -2.28 -21.41 -1.09
C PRO A 260 -1.21 -22.49 -1.27
N ASP A 261 -0.77 -22.78 -2.50
CA ASP A 261 0.32 -23.72 -2.78
C ASP A 261 1.65 -23.01 -3.06
N LEU A 262 1.62 -21.97 -3.89
CA LEU A 262 2.83 -21.25 -4.32
C LEU A 262 3.53 -20.52 -3.17
N LEU A 263 2.77 -19.81 -2.32
CA LEU A 263 3.35 -19.00 -1.26
C LEU A 263 4.02 -19.86 -0.18
N PRO A 264 3.40 -20.94 0.34
CA PRO A 264 4.10 -21.85 1.26
C PRO A 264 5.36 -22.48 0.66
N SER A 265 5.40 -22.78 -0.64
CA SER A 265 6.63 -23.25 -1.30
C SER A 265 7.73 -22.18 -1.25
N ALA A 266 7.41 -20.95 -1.66
CA ALA A 266 8.36 -19.84 -1.65
C ALA A 266 8.88 -19.53 -0.24
N ILE A 267 8.00 -19.55 0.78
CA ILE A 267 8.41 -19.37 2.18
C ILE A 267 9.40 -20.48 2.58
N ARG A 268 9.10 -21.75 2.29
CA ARG A 268 9.99 -22.86 2.69
C ARG A 268 11.33 -22.85 1.99
N GLU A 269 11.34 -22.51 0.70
CA GLU A 269 12.57 -22.44 -0.10
C GLU A 269 13.50 -21.33 0.40
N GLN A 270 12.96 -20.23 0.93
CA GLN A 270 13.75 -19.05 1.29
C GLN A 270 14.02 -18.93 2.80
N LEU A 271 13.15 -19.47 3.65
CA LEU A 271 13.25 -19.36 5.11
C LEU A 271 14.38 -20.24 5.65
N SER A 272 15.29 -19.63 6.42
CA SER A 272 16.40 -20.32 7.07
C SER A 272 15.94 -21.52 7.89
N ASP A 273 16.81 -22.53 7.97
CA ASP A 273 16.61 -23.74 8.78
C ASP A 273 16.85 -23.51 10.28
N ASP A 274 17.33 -22.31 10.67
CA ASP A 274 17.46 -21.91 12.07
C ASP A 274 16.07 -21.94 12.74
N SER A 275 15.99 -22.58 13.92
CA SER A 275 14.78 -22.71 14.72
C SER A 275 14.17 -21.39 15.17
N ASP A 276 14.96 -20.32 15.18
CA ASP A 276 14.47 -18.98 15.49
C ASP A 276 13.82 -18.29 14.27
N SER A 277 13.99 -18.81 13.05
CA SER A 277 13.48 -18.16 11.84
C SER A 277 11.95 -18.09 11.82
N ARG A 278 11.40 -16.97 11.35
CA ARG A 278 9.95 -16.72 11.34
C ARG A 278 9.47 -16.23 9.98
N ALA A 279 8.28 -16.66 9.58
CA ALA A 279 7.53 -16.04 8.49
C ALA A 279 6.31 -15.33 9.08
N ILE A 280 6.09 -14.07 8.72
CA ILE A 280 4.94 -13.27 9.16
C ILE A 280 4.11 -12.97 7.93
N VAL A 281 2.86 -13.41 7.95
CA VAL A 281 1.94 -13.29 6.82
C VAL A 281 0.70 -12.56 7.27
N MET A 282 0.26 -11.57 6.49
CA MET A 282 -1.01 -10.88 6.66
C MET A 282 -1.84 -10.98 5.39
N VAL A 283 -3.11 -11.37 5.53
CA VAL A 283 -4.07 -11.52 4.43
C VAL A 283 -5.37 -10.79 4.80
N PRO A 284 -5.89 -9.89 3.96
CA PRO A 284 -7.19 -9.28 4.18
C PRO A 284 -8.30 -10.33 4.07
N ILE A 285 -9.32 -10.24 4.91
CA ILE A 285 -10.52 -11.08 4.85
C ILE A 285 -11.61 -10.25 4.17
N ARG A 286 -11.82 -10.47 2.87
CA ARG A 286 -12.83 -9.72 2.10
C ARG A 286 -14.15 -10.47 1.98
N ASP A 287 -14.08 -11.77 1.72
CA ASP A 287 -15.26 -12.62 1.50
C ASP A 287 -15.00 -14.08 1.88
N GLU A 288 -16.00 -14.94 1.65
CA GLU A 288 -15.90 -16.38 1.87
C GLU A 288 -14.89 -17.09 0.94
N ALA A 289 -14.53 -16.50 -0.20
CA ALA A 289 -13.45 -17.04 -1.02
C ALA A 289 -12.10 -16.79 -0.35
N THR A 290 -11.83 -15.56 0.12
CA THR A 290 -10.57 -15.26 0.81
C THR A 290 -10.41 -16.07 2.09
N LYS A 291 -11.50 -16.29 2.86
CA LYS A 291 -11.46 -17.18 4.04
C LYS A 291 -11.02 -18.60 3.67
N ARG A 292 -11.58 -19.16 2.59
CA ARG A 292 -11.18 -20.50 2.10
C ARG A 292 -9.73 -20.54 1.66
N LEU A 293 -9.24 -19.49 0.98
CA LEU A 293 -7.83 -19.42 0.60
C LEU A 293 -6.90 -19.35 1.83
N ILE A 294 -7.28 -18.60 2.88
CA ILE A 294 -6.53 -18.56 4.14
C ILE A 294 -6.50 -19.95 4.80
N GLU A 295 -7.63 -20.65 4.86
CA GLU A 295 -7.69 -22.02 5.40
C GLU A 295 -6.80 -23.00 4.64
N GLN A 296 -6.84 -22.95 3.30
CA GLN A 296 -5.98 -23.76 2.44
C GLN A 296 -4.50 -23.43 2.64
N PHE A 297 -4.16 -22.14 2.68
CA PHE A 297 -2.79 -21.68 2.95
C PHE A 297 -2.29 -22.21 4.31
N ARG A 298 -3.13 -22.12 5.36
CA ARG A 298 -2.79 -22.61 6.70
C ARG A 298 -2.57 -24.12 6.73
N SER A 299 -3.44 -24.90 6.08
CA SER A 299 -3.26 -26.35 5.95
C SER A 299 -1.98 -26.66 5.19
N SER A 300 -1.75 -26.01 4.04
CA SER A 300 -0.54 -26.18 3.24
C SER A 300 0.72 -25.89 4.05
N MET A 301 0.75 -24.85 4.89
CA MET A 301 1.89 -24.52 5.78
C MET A 301 2.24 -25.66 6.78
N GLY A 302 1.22 -26.36 7.30
CA GLY A 302 1.37 -27.45 8.28
C GLY A 302 1.51 -28.86 7.68
N ASP A 303 0.90 -29.12 6.53
CA ASP A 303 0.83 -30.45 5.90
C ASP A 303 1.99 -30.67 4.90
N SER A 304 3.22 -30.57 5.41
CA SER A 304 4.44 -30.69 4.60
C SER A 304 5.52 -31.52 5.31
N ALA A 305 6.50 -32.01 4.55
CA ALA A 305 7.68 -32.69 5.10
C ALA A 305 8.49 -31.82 6.08
N LEU A 306 8.44 -30.50 5.91
CA LEU A 306 9.01 -29.50 6.83
C LEU A 306 7.88 -28.54 7.25
N PRO A 307 7.10 -28.91 8.28
CA PRO A 307 5.94 -28.14 8.70
C PRO A 307 6.35 -26.81 9.35
N LEU A 308 5.61 -25.75 9.03
CA LEU A 308 5.71 -24.46 9.68
C LEU A 308 4.50 -24.28 10.59
N ALA A 309 4.73 -24.35 11.90
CA ALA A 309 3.70 -24.22 12.90
C ALA A 309 3.34 -22.75 13.15
N VAL A 310 2.08 -22.49 13.49
CA VAL A 310 1.61 -21.16 13.91
C VAL A 310 2.03 -20.92 15.36
N PHE A 311 2.78 -19.85 15.60
CA PHE A 311 3.21 -19.40 16.93
C PHE A 311 2.27 -18.35 17.51
N GLU A 312 1.72 -17.50 16.66
CA GLU A 312 0.81 -16.41 17.00
C GLU A 312 -0.11 -16.14 15.82
N GLU A 313 -1.38 -15.86 16.07
CA GLU A 313 -2.31 -15.37 15.04
C GLU A 313 -3.37 -14.47 15.64
N HIS A 314 -3.75 -13.43 14.91
CA HIS A 314 -4.78 -12.49 15.32
C HIS A 314 -5.51 -11.90 14.09
N ILE A 315 -6.64 -11.24 14.36
CA ILE A 315 -7.37 -10.43 13.39
C ILE A 315 -7.24 -8.97 13.81
N LEU A 316 -6.93 -8.11 12.85
CA LEU A 316 -6.86 -6.66 13.03
C LEU A 316 -7.75 -5.97 12.01
N THR A 317 -8.28 -4.81 12.36
CA THR A 317 -9.06 -4.00 11.44
C THR A 317 -8.21 -2.83 10.95
N GLY A 318 -7.90 -2.82 9.66
CA GLY A 318 -7.25 -1.72 8.96
C GLY A 318 -8.23 -0.91 8.13
N GLN A 319 -7.70 -0.09 7.24
CA GLN A 319 -8.47 0.55 6.19
C GLN A 319 -7.81 0.35 4.83
N ASP A 320 -8.60 0.28 3.78
CA ASP A 320 -8.15 0.40 2.40
C ASP A 320 -9.14 1.21 1.55
N ASP A 321 -8.70 1.68 0.39
CA ASP A 321 -9.52 2.40 -0.60
C ASP A 321 -9.96 1.47 -1.74
N TRP A 322 -10.20 0.19 -1.42
CA TRP A 322 -10.73 -0.80 -2.36
C TRP A 322 -12.24 -1.03 -2.13
N GLY A 323 -12.99 -1.27 -3.20
CA GLY A 323 -14.45 -1.44 -3.17
C GLY A 323 -15.22 -0.28 -3.79
N ASP A 324 -16.54 -0.43 -3.90
CA ASP A 324 -17.41 0.62 -4.42
C ASP A 324 -17.47 1.79 -3.42
N ASP A 325 -17.45 3.03 -3.93
CA ASP A 325 -17.52 4.26 -3.13
C ASP A 325 -18.80 4.36 -2.25
N ASP A 326 -19.77 3.47 -2.47
CA ASP A 326 -21.02 3.36 -1.71
C ASP A 326 -20.91 2.40 -0.49
N ASP A 327 -19.80 1.66 -0.33
CA ASP A 327 -19.58 0.80 0.84
C ASP A 327 -18.97 1.62 2.00
N GLU A 328 -19.84 2.05 2.92
CA GLU A 328 -19.59 3.09 3.94
C GLU A 328 -18.54 2.73 5.01
N SER A 329 -17.94 1.54 4.93
CA SER A 329 -16.75 1.18 5.68
C SER A 329 -15.62 0.72 4.77
N GLN A 330 -14.72 1.65 4.44
CA GLN A 330 -13.33 1.38 4.00
C GLN A 330 -12.51 0.56 5.03
N ALA A 331 -13.16 -0.14 5.96
CA ALA A 331 -12.54 -0.97 6.98
C ALA A 331 -12.32 -2.37 6.41
N VAL A 332 -11.11 -2.89 6.54
CA VAL A 332 -10.76 -4.23 6.11
C VAL A 332 -10.25 -5.02 7.30
N GLU A 333 -10.88 -6.16 7.59
CA GLU A 333 -10.32 -7.11 8.55
C GLU A 333 -9.15 -7.83 7.90
N CYS A 334 -8.04 -8.00 8.62
CA CYS A 334 -6.85 -8.69 8.17
C CYS A 334 -6.50 -9.75 9.19
N TRP A 335 -6.48 -11.01 8.75
CA TRP A 335 -5.86 -12.08 9.51
C TRP A 335 -4.34 -11.98 9.34
N TRP A 336 -3.60 -12.15 10.43
CA TRP A 336 -2.16 -12.29 10.35
C TRP A 336 -1.67 -13.38 11.30
N ALA A 337 -0.55 -14.00 10.93
CA ALA A 337 0.05 -15.05 11.71
C ALA A 337 1.58 -15.05 11.61
N ILE A 338 2.22 -15.51 12.68
CA ILE A 338 3.64 -15.82 12.74
C ILE A 338 3.80 -17.33 12.66
N PHE A 339 4.60 -17.76 11.68
CA PHE A 339 4.96 -19.15 11.46
C PHE A 339 6.44 -19.38 11.82
N GLY A 340 6.75 -20.58 12.29
CA GLY A 340 8.12 -21.00 12.57
C GLY A 340 8.28 -22.51 12.46
N ARG A 341 9.53 -22.97 12.32
CA ARG A 341 9.84 -24.40 12.35
C ARG A 341 9.65 -24.91 13.79
N GLN A 342 8.92 -26.00 13.94
CA GLN A 342 8.82 -26.68 15.23
C GLN A 342 10.08 -27.54 15.39
N LEU A 343 10.83 -27.34 16.48
CA LEU A 343 11.95 -28.23 16.80
C LEU A 343 11.42 -29.65 17.00
N ALA A 344 12.04 -30.60 16.30
CA ALA A 344 11.76 -32.04 16.44
C ALA A 344 12.23 -32.57 17.80
#